data_AF-A0A8T3T4Q8-F1
#
_entry.id   AF-A0A8T3T4Q8-F1
#
_cell.length_a   1.000
_cell.length_b   1.000
_cell.length_c   1.000
_cell.angle_alpha   90.00
_cell.angle_beta   90.00
_cell.angle_gamma   90.00
#
_symmetry.space_group_name_H-M   'P 1'
#
loop_
_entity.id
_entity.type
_entity.pdbx_description
1 polymer ?
#
loop_
_entity_poly.entity_id
_entity_poly.type
_entity_poly.pdbx_seq_one_letter_code
_entity_poly.pdbx_strand_id
1 'polypeptide(L)' 'MSAAAEADAWAWLRRHDERAYSFVDATSFAVMRRRRVNEALAFDGDFSAAGFIEVRP' A
#
# COMPACT_ATOMS: atom_id res chain seq x y z
N MET A 1 -14.02 -0.90 0.73
CA MET A 1 -13.01 -0.05 1.41
C MET A 1 -13.69 0.79 2.48
N SER A 2 -13.00 1.18 3.56
CA SER A 2 -13.55 2.16 4.52
C SER A 2 -13.14 3.58 4.12
N ALA A 3 -14.01 4.57 4.37
CA ALA A 3 -13.72 5.98 4.07
C ALA A 3 -12.40 6.46 4.68
N ALA A 4 -12.07 5.95 5.87
CA ALA A 4 -10.80 6.26 6.52
C ALA A 4 -9.60 5.69 5.75
N ALA A 5 -9.70 4.50 5.16
CA ALA A 5 -8.60 3.93 4.36
C ALA A 5 -8.41 4.68 3.04
N GLU A 6 -9.51 5.15 2.44
CA GLU A 6 -9.48 5.97 1.22
C GLU A 6 -8.81 7.33 1.48
N ALA A 7 -9.12 7.99 2.60
CA ALA A 7 -8.49 9.24 2.98
C ALA A 7 -6.97 9.08 3.19
N ASP A 8 -6.54 8.02 3.87
CA ASP A 8 -5.12 7.69 4.07
C ASP A 8 -4.43 7.39 2.74
N ALA A 9 -5.09 6.64 1.85
CA ALA A 9 -4.57 6.32 0.53
C ALA A 9 -4.33 7.58 -0.30
N TRP A 10 -5.30 8.50 -0.33
CA TRP A 10 -5.15 9.78 -1.02
C TRP A 10 -4.05 10.65 -0.42
N ALA A 11 -3.93 10.69 0.91
CA ALA A 11 -2.84 11.41 1.57
C ALA A 11 -1.47 10.80 1.28
N TRP A 12 -1.39 9.48 1.16
CA TRP A 12 -0.16 8.76 0.83
C TRP A 12 0.24 8.98 -0.63
N LEU A 13 -0.68 8.83 -1.59
CA LEU A 13 -0.42 9.06 -3.02
C LEU A 13 0.06 10.48 -3.31
N ARG A 14 -0.50 11.49 -2.63
CA ARG A 14 -0.04 12.89 -2.80
C ARG A 14 1.40 13.13 -2.33
N ARG A 15 1.95 12.24 -1.51
CA ARG A 15 3.31 12.34 -0.96
C ARG A 15 4.33 11.48 -1.71
N HIS A 16 3.85 10.55 -2.54
CA HIS A 16 4.69 9.56 -3.22
C HIS A 16 4.48 9.70 -4.73
N ASP A 17 5.24 10.61 -5.33
CA ASP A 17 5.27 10.87 -6.78
C ASP A 17 6.48 10.21 -7.47
N GLU A 18 7.31 9.48 -6.73
CA GLU A 18 8.51 8.81 -7.23
C GLU A 18 8.21 7.62 -8.15
N ARG A 19 7.01 7.04 -8.02
CA ARG A 19 6.52 5.91 -8.81
C ARG A 19 5.01 6.02 -8.98
N ALA A 20 4.50 5.52 -10.10
CA ALA A 20 3.06 5.38 -10.28
C ALA A 20 2.54 4.22 -9.42
N TYR A 21 1.82 4.55 -8.35
CA TYR A 21 1.08 3.57 -7.55
C TYR A 21 -0.40 3.61 -7.89
N SER A 22 -1.06 2.45 -7.90
CA SER A 22 -2.50 2.42 -8.06
C SER A 22 -3.20 2.88 -6.77
N PHE A 23 -4.44 3.33 -6.90
CA PHE A 23 -5.27 3.62 -5.73
C PHE A 23 -5.50 2.37 -4.87
N VAL A 24 -5.57 1.19 -5.49
CA VAL A 24 -5.74 -0.08 -4.79
C VAL A 24 -4.53 -0.39 -3.92
N ASP A 25 -3.31 -0.17 -4.41
CA ASP A 25 -2.08 -0.37 -3.64
C ASP A 25 -2.05 0.56 -2.43
N ALA A 26 -2.32 1.85 -2.64
CA ALA A 26 -2.35 2.84 -1.56
C ALA A 26 -3.38 2.51 -0.48
N THR A 27 -4.57 2.03 -0.86
CA THR A 27 -5.58 1.57 0.12
C THR A 27 -5.14 0.30 0.84
N SER A 28 -4.46 -0.62 0.16
CA SER A 28 -3.89 -1.83 0.75
C SER A 28 -2.84 -1.47 1.79
N PHE A 29 -1.94 -0.52 1.49
CA PHE A 29 -0.93 -0.02 2.42
C PHE A 29 -1.56 0.59 3.68
N ALA A 30 -2.63 1.37 3.52
CA ALA A 30 -3.36 1.96 4.65
C ALA A 30 -3.98 0.87 5.55
N VAL A 31 -4.59 -0.16 4.96
CA VAL A 31 -5.16 -1.29 5.70
C VAL A 31 -4.05 -2.08 6.42
N MET A 32 -2.97 -2.42 5.72
CA MET A 32 -1.85 -3.18 6.27
C MET A 32 -1.20 -2.48 7.46
N ARG A 33 -0.92 -1.18 7.36
CA ARG A 33 -0.36 -0.37 8.46
C ARG A 33 -1.26 -0.36 9.68
N ARG A 34 -2.57 -0.20 9.49
CA ARG A 34 -3.56 -0.22 10.60
C ARG A 34 -3.67 -1.59 11.26
N ARG A 35 -3.52 -2.66 10.48
CA ARG A 35 -3.60 -4.04 10.95
C ARG A 35 -2.25 -4.61 11.41
N ARG A 36 -1.16 -3.84 11.27
CA ARG A 36 0.22 -4.27 11.55
C ARG A 36 0.60 -5.53 10.75
N VAL A 37 0.10 -5.62 9.52
CA VAL A 37 0.49 -6.65 8.56
C VAL A 37 1.66 -6.11 7.76
N ASN A 38 2.77 -6.83 7.76
CA ASN A 38 3.99 -6.42 7.05
C ASN A 38 4.24 -7.23 5.78
N GLU A 39 3.63 -8.40 5.64
CA GLU A 39 3.81 -9.31 4.53
C GLU A 39 2.65 -9.22 3.54
N ALA A 40 2.96 -9.15 2.25
CA ALA A 40 1.99 -9.14 1.16
C ALA A 40 2.33 -10.22 0.14
N LEU A 41 1.34 -10.98 -0.29
CA LEU A 41 1.47 -11.88 -1.45
C LEU A 41 1.23 -11.03 -2.71
N ALA A 42 2.31 -10.45 -3.25
CA ALA A 42 2.30 -9.62 -4.45
C ALA A 42 3.53 -9.92 -5.33
N PHE A 43 3.51 -9.46 -6.58
CA PHE A 43 4.48 -9.89 -7.60
C PHE A 43 5.11 -8.75 -8.41
N ASP A 44 4.59 -7.52 -8.31
CA ASP A 44 4.97 -6.34 -9.12
C ASP A 44 6.00 -5.41 -8.46
N GLY A 45 6.38 -5.70 -7.21
CA GLY A 45 7.36 -4.90 -6.47
C GLY A 45 6.80 -3.60 -5.89
N ASP A 46 5.50 -3.30 -6.06
CA ASP A 46 4.89 -2.06 -5.54
C ASP A 46 4.81 -2.08 -4.02
N PHE A 47 4.55 -3.25 -3.42
CA PHE A 47 4.51 -3.43 -1.98
C PHE A 47 5.90 -3.34 -1.36
N SER A 48 6.89 -3.92 -2.04
CA SER A 48 8.31 -3.79 -1.65
C SER A 48 8.77 -2.33 -1.67
N ALA A 49 8.42 -1.58 -2.71
CA ALA A 49 8.76 -0.15 -2.82
C ALA A 49 8.09 0.69 -1.72
N ALA A 50 6.88 0.33 -1.30
CA ALA A 50 6.17 0.98 -0.20
C ALA A 50 6.61 0.53 1.21
N GLY A 51 7.62 -0.35 1.31
CA GLY A 51 8.23 -0.81 2.56
C GLY A 51 7.61 -2.07 3.19
N PHE A 52 6.83 -2.83 2.43
CA PHE A 52 6.28 -4.13 2.86
C PHE A 52 7.18 -5.29 2.37
N ILE A 53 6.97 -6.47 2.95
CA ILE A 53 7.67 -7.70 2.58
C ILE A 53 6.81 -8.44 1.55
N GLU A 54 7.25 -8.51 0.30
CA GLU A 54 6.61 -9.37 -0.70
C GLU A 54 7.02 -10.83 -0.50
N VAL A 55 6.06 -11.66 -0.10
CA VAL A 55 6.25 -13.10 0.02
C VAL A 55 5.91 -13.79 -1.30
N ARG A 56 6.62 -14.88 -1.59
CA ARG A 56 6.38 -15.73 -2.76
C ARG A 56 5.92 -17.12 -2.28
N PRO A 57 5.00 -17.77 -3.00
CA PRO A 57 4.61 -19.14 -2.71
C PRO A 57 5.73 -20.14 -2.99
#